data_AF-A0A924JD91-F1
#
_entry.id   AF-A0A924JD91-F1
#
_cell.length_a   1.000
_cell.length_b   1.000
_cell.length_c   1.000
_cell.angle_alpha   90.00
_cell.angle_beta   90.00
_cell.angle_gamma   90.00
#
_symmetry.space_group_name_H-M   'P 1'
#
loop_
_entity.id
_entity.type
_entity.pdbx_description
1 polymer ?
#
loop_
_entity_poly.entity_id
_entity_poly.type
_entity_poly.pdbx_seq_one_letter_code
_entity_poly.pdbx_strand_id
1 'polypeptide(L)'
;MKNRLSRAAAAGGHGRANGWPVAVVAAWRGWSGCALLAACGGAFAGDQLTVTELAPGVFVHVGIHAGATPENQGAIANVGFVIGEHCVAVIDSGGSFAEGVALRSAIKTRTALPVCYVINTHVHPDHVYGNAAFAADRPHVVGHRNLAASMRARQAYYVGYLERTLGAAQAAQS
;
A
#
# COMPACT_ATOMS: atom_id res chain seq x y z
N MET A 1 -47.87 -5.81 -47.65
CA MET A 1 -48.75 -6.58 -46.74
C MET A 1 -48.79 -5.86 -45.39
N LYS A 2 -49.98 -5.50 -44.92
CA LYS A 2 -50.25 -4.76 -43.66
C LYS A 2 -50.83 -5.71 -42.59
N ASN A 3 -50.86 -5.24 -41.33
CA ASN A 3 -51.66 -5.71 -40.17
C ASN A 3 -51.08 -6.87 -39.34
N ARG A 4 -51.28 -6.99 -38.01
CA ARG A 4 -51.90 -6.17 -36.94
C ARG A 4 -51.53 -6.79 -35.58
N LEU A 5 -51.60 -5.95 -34.55
CA LEU A 5 -51.58 -6.20 -33.11
C LEU A 5 -52.69 -7.15 -32.59
N SER A 6 -52.48 -7.79 -31.42
CA SER A 6 -53.31 -7.66 -30.18
C SER A 6 -53.00 -8.81 -29.18
N ARG A 7 -52.58 -8.51 -27.93
CA ARG A 7 -53.33 -8.61 -26.63
C ARG A 7 -53.78 -10.04 -26.24
N ALA A 8 -53.84 -10.51 -24.99
CA ALA A 8 -53.44 -10.06 -23.65
C ALA A 8 -53.73 -11.22 -22.64
N ALA A 9 -52.92 -11.29 -21.57
CA ALA A 9 -53.24 -11.52 -20.14
C ALA A 9 -54.10 -12.71 -19.60
N ALA A 10 -53.58 -13.34 -18.53
CA ALA A 10 -54.22 -13.74 -17.23
C ALA A 10 -53.39 -14.91 -16.63
N ALA A 11 -52.70 -14.82 -15.48
CA ALA A 11 -53.11 -14.61 -14.08
C ALA A 11 -53.74 -15.84 -13.37
N GLY A 12 -52.99 -16.41 -12.41
CA GLY A 12 -53.50 -16.75 -11.07
C GLY A 12 -53.86 -18.20 -10.72
N GLY A 13 -53.41 -18.63 -9.52
CA GLY A 13 -54.08 -19.65 -8.67
C GLY A 13 -53.29 -20.96 -8.47
N HIS A 14 -52.52 -21.12 -7.38
CA HIS A 14 -52.91 -21.69 -6.07
C HIS A 14 -53.26 -23.19 -6.07
N GLY A 15 -52.46 -23.99 -5.35
CA GLY A 15 -52.83 -25.36 -4.96
C GLY A 15 -51.71 -26.10 -4.24
N ARG A 16 -51.88 -26.33 -2.93
CA ARG A 16 -50.94 -27.01 -2.03
C ARG A 16 -51.08 -28.54 -2.07
N ALA A 17 -50.03 -29.19 -1.57
CA ALA A 17 -50.03 -30.36 -0.68
C ALA A 17 -49.78 -31.77 -1.27
N ASN A 18 -48.68 -32.34 -0.75
CA ASN A 18 -48.51 -33.67 -0.15
C ASN A 18 -48.51 -34.94 -1.03
N GLY A 19 -47.37 -35.64 -0.98
CA GLY A 19 -47.27 -37.08 -1.27
C GLY A 19 -45.84 -37.53 -1.55
N TRP A 20 -45.12 -38.01 -0.53
CA TRP A 20 -43.92 -38.84 -0.70
C TRP A 20 -44.37 -40.30 -0.90
N PRO A 21 -43.67 -41.12 -1.72
CA PRO A 21 -42.58 -41.93 -1.14
C PRO A 21 -41.35 -42.20 -2.02
N VAL A 22 -40.20 -42.22 -1.33
CA VAL A 22 -39.11 -43.23 -1.35
C VAL A 22 -38.26 -43.43 -2.62
N ALA A 23 -36.99 -43.04 -2.43
CA ALA A 23 -35.72 -43.61 -2.90
C ALA A 23 -35.35 -43.56 -4.39
N VAL A 24 -34.26 -42.82 -4.70
CA VAL A 24 -33.01 -43.43 -5.20
C VAL A 24 -31.83 -42.60 -4.67
N VAL A 25 -30.90 -43.29 -4.01
CA VAL A 25 -29.57 -42.81 -3.63
C VAL A 25 -28.71 -42.69 -4.89
N ALA A 26 -28.17 -41.51 -5.17
CA ALA A 26 -27.00 -41.36 -6.02
C ALA A 26 -26.06 -40.33 -5.39
N ALA A 27 -25.04 -40.86 -4.73
CA ALA A 27 -23.95 -40.14 -4.12
C ALA A 27 -23.23 -39.27 -5.17
N TRP A 28 -23.28 -37.95 -4.99
CA TRP A 28 -22.35 -37.05 -5.67
C TRP A 28 -21.15 -36.84 -4.77
N ARG A 29 -20.01 -37.29 -5.30
CA ARG A 29 -18.69 -37.30 -4.70
C ARG A 29 -18.27 -35.87 -4.32
N GLY A 30 -17.63 -35.78 -3.16
CA GLY A 30 -17.34 -34.53 -2.47
C GLY A 30 -16.58 -33.51 -3.29
N TRP A 31 -17.05 -32.27 -3.23
CA TRP A 31 -16.20 -31.11 -3.38
C TRP A 31 -15.39 -30.97 -2.09
N SER A 32 -14.18 -31.50 -2.12
CA SER A 32 -13.13 -31.15 -1.17
C SER A 32 -12.91 -29.64 -1.25
N GLY A 33 -13.30 -28.95 -0.17
CA GLY A 33 -13.16 -27.51 -0.04
C GLY A 33 -11.70 -27.10 -0.20
N CYS A 34 -11.44 -26.29 -1.22
CA CYS A 34 -10.22 -25.51 -1.30
C CYS A 34 -10.45 -24.27 -0.43
N ALA A 35 -10.04 -24.36 0.83
CA ALA A 35 -10.03 -23.22 1.74
C ALA A 35 -9.12 -22.13 1.16
N LEU A 36 -9.70 -21.05 0.65
CA LEU A 36 -8.98 -19.82 0.40
C LEU A 36 -8.52 -19.27 1.76
N LEU A 37 -7.27 -19.52 2.11
CA LEU A 37 -6.55 -18.74 3.10
C LEU A 37 -6.39 -17.32 2.53
N ALA A 38 -7.39 -16.48 2.77
CA ALA A 38 -7.23 -15.04 2.66
C ALA A 38 -6.18 -14.63 3.69
N ALA A 39 -4.93 -14.47 3.25
CA ALA A 39 -3.91 -13.84 4.05
C ALA A 39 -4.39 -12.41 4.34
N CYS A 40 -4.83 -12.18 5.57
CA CYS A 40 -5.04 -10.84 6.10
C CYS A 40 -3.69 -10.13 6.09
N GLY A 41 -3.38 -9.42 4.99
CA GLY A 41 -2.37 -8.37 5.01
C GLY A 41 -2.88 -7.31 5.99
N GLY A 42 -2.33 -7.31 7.20
CA GLY A 42 -2.64 -6.28 8.19
C GLY A 42 -2.36 -4.92 7.56
N ALA A 43 -3.41 -4.11 7.40
CA ALA A 43 -3.25 -2.72 7.05
C ALA A 43 -2.55 -2.05 8.24
N PHE A 44 -1.26 -1.75 8.10
CA PHE A 44 -0.63 -0.79 8.99
C PHE A 44 -1.30 0.55 8.71
N ALA A 45 -2.30 0.90 9.51
CA ALA A 45 -2.80 2.26 9.61
C ALA A 45 -1.73 3.07 10.37
N GLY A 46 -0.61 3.34 9.69
CA GLY A 46 0.34 4.35 10.15
C GLY A 46 -0.35 5.70 10.06
N ASP A 47 -0.22 6.52 11.10
CA ASP A 47 -0.64 7.91 11.05
C ASP A 47 -0.04 8.60 9.82
N GLN A 48 -0.81 9.51 9.23
CA GLN A 48 -0.36 10.27 8.07
C GLN A 48 0.81 11.18 8.47
N LEU A 49 1.87 11.19 7.66
CA LEU A 49 2.97 12.14 7.87
C LEU A 49 2.47 13.56 7.59
N THR A 50 2.73 14.48 8.53
CA THR A 50 2.35 15.88 8.34
C THR A 50 3.20 16.52 7.24
N VAL A 51 2.56 17.08 6.22
CA VAL A 51 3.22 17.73 5.09
C VAL A 51 2.66 19.12 4.83
N THR A 52 3.55 20.04 4.46
CA THR A 52 3.25 21.42 4.06
C THR A 52 3.43 21.58 2.55
N GLU A 53 2.47 22.22 1.89
CA GLU A 53 2.59 22.60 0.48
C GLU A 53 3.38 23.91 0.37
N LEU A 54 4.53 23.88 -0.30
CA LEU A 54 5.41 25.03 -0.48
C LEU A 54 5.07 25.83 -1.74
N ALA A 55 4.57 25.14 -2.75
CA ALA A 55 4.11 25.65 -4.03
C ALA A 55 3.08 24.65 -4.58
N PRO A 56 2.23 25.03 -5.56
CA PRO A 56 1.24 24.11 -6.14
C PRO A 56 1.86 22.77 -6.53
N GLY A 57 1.44 21.69 -5.89
CA GLY A 57 1.92 20.33 -6.15
C GLY A 57 3.27 19.96 -5.51
N VAL A 58 3.89 20.83 -4.71
CA VAL A 58 5.20 20.60 -4.07
C VAL A 58 5.04 20.54 -2.56
N PHE A 59 5.33 19.39 -1.97
CA PHE A 59 5.08 19.11 -0.56
C PHE A 59 6.36 18.70 0.18
N VAL A 60 6.47 19.11 1.44
CA VAL A 60 7.57 18.74 2.34
C VAL A 60 7.03 18.31 3.69
N HIS A 61 7.59 17.25 4.25
CA HIS A 61 7.63 17.00 5.67
C HIS A 61 8.94 17.57 6.21
N VAL A 62 8.86 18.44 7.22
CA VAL A 62 10.05 18.92 7.92
C VAL A 62 10.35 17.96 9.06
N GLY A 63 11.48 17.26 8.95
CA GLY A 63 11.91 16.31 9.96
C GLY A 63 12.16 16.99 11.30
N ILE A 64 11.93 16.27 12.38
CA ILE A 64 12.16 16.82 13.72
C ILE A 64 13.66 16.91 13.99
N HIS A 65 14.11 17.98 14.64
CA HIS A 65 15.50 18.13 15.03
C HIS A 65 15.80 17.32 16.31
N ALA A 66 15.86 16.00 16.16
CA ALA A 66 16.12 15.04 17.23
C ALA A 66 16.84 13.80 16.70
N GLY A 67 17.30 12.93 17.61
CA GLY A 67 17.72 11.58 17.23
C GLY A 67 16.52 10.70 16.86
N ALA A 68 16.74 9.68 16.03
CA ALA A 68 15.72 8.68 15.74
C ALA A 68 15.33 7.93 17.04
N THR A 69 14.04 7.71 17.25
CA THR A 69 13.50 6.94 18.38
C THR A 69 12.27 6.15 17.93
N PRO A 70 11.82 5.13 18.67
CA PRO A 70 10.60 4.39 18.31
C PRO A 70 9.37 5.31 18.21
N GLU A 71 9.29 6.34 19.06
CA GLU A 71 8.17 7.27 19.11
C GLU A 71 8.10 8.16 17.87
N ASN A 72 9.24 8.64 17.37
CA ASN A 72 9.29 9.43 16.13
C ASN A 72 9.44 8.59 14.86
N GLN A 73 9.58 7.27 15.00
CA GLN A 73 9.67 6.31 13.90
C GLN A 73 10.80 6.60 12.89
N GLY A 74 11.80 7.39 13.26
CA GLY A 74 12.88 7.81 12.38
C GLY A 74 12.60 9.05 11.52
N ALA A 75 11.48 9.76 11.75
CA ALA A 75 11.07 10.96 11.00
C ALA A 75 11.89 12.22 11.36
N ILE A 76 13.20 12.13 11.19
CA ILE A 76 14.19 13.15 11.56
C ILE A 76 14.73 13.93 10.36
N ALA A 77 14.53 13.42 9.14
CA ALA A 77 14.95 14.05 7.90
C ALA A 77 13.79 14.77 7.21
N ASN A 78 14.13 15.78 6.40
CA ASN A 78 13.15 16.34 5.49
C ASN A 78 12.92 15.35 4.35
N VAL A 79 11.66 15.02 4.11
CA VAL A 79 11.22 14.20 2.97
C VAL A 79 10.12 14.95 2.23
N GLY A 80 9.90 14.64 0.97
CA GLY A 80 8.92 15.39 0.19
C GLY A 80 8.46 14.68 -1.06
N PHE A 81 7.54 15.32 -1.76
CA PHE A 81 7.07 14.82 -3.04
C PHE A 81 6.57 15.96 -3.93
N VAL A 82 6.65 15.71 -5.24
CA VAL A 82 6.11 16.58 -6.28
C VAL A 82 5.04 15.83 -7.05
N ILE A 83 3.85 16.41 -7.13
CA ILE A 83 2.73 15.91 -7.93
C ILE A 83 2.87 16.50 -9.34
N GLY A 84 3.20 15.65 -10.31
CA GLY A 84 3.19 16.00 -11.73
C GLY A 84 1.84 15.72 -12.40
N GLU A 85 1.79 15.86 -13.71
CA GLU A 85 0.55 15.63 -14.50
C GLU A 85 0.14 14.15 -14.57
N HIS A 86 1.11 13.24 -14.56
CA HIS A 86 0.87 11.80 -14.76
C HIS A 86 1.22 10.96 -13.53
N CYS A 87 2.14 11.43 -12.69
CA CYS A 87 2.56 10.71 -11.50
C CYS A 87 3.28 11.59 -10.49
N VAL A 88 3.53 11.00 -9.32
CA VAL A 88 4.25 11.61 -8.20
C VAL A 88 5.72 11.17 -8.23
N ALA A 89 6.61 12.11 -7.93
CA ALA A 89 8.01 11.85 -7.60
C ALA A 89 8.23 12.11 -6.10
N VAL A 90 8.69 11.10 -5.38
CA VAL A 90 9.11 11.20 -3.97
C VAL A 90 10.57 11.60 -3.92
N ILE A 91 10.92 12.53 -3.04
CA ILE A 91 12.29 12.95 -2.75
C ILE A 91 12.59 12.54 -1.31
N ASP A 92 13.44 11.53 -1.18
CA ASP A 92 13.74 10.77 0.03
C ASP A 92 12.51 10.09 0.65
N SER A 93 12.68 8.83 1.07
CA SER A 93 11.55 7.99 1.49
C SER A 93 11.32 7.97 3.00
N GLY A 94 12.23 8.58 3.77
CA GLY A 94 12.26 8.52 5.23
C GLY A 94 13.19 7.44 5.77
N GLY A 95 13.32 7.45 7.09
CA GLY A 95 14.24 6.64 7.89
C GLY A 95 13.73 5.27 8.31
N SER A 96 12.47 4.96 8.02
CA SER A 96 11.91 3.65 8.30
C SER A 96 10.76 3.31 7.35
N PHE A 97 10.43 2.02 7.28
CA PHE A 97 9.23 1.57 6.60
C PHE A 97 7.96 2.26 7.10
N ALA A 98 7.84 2.50 8.41
CA ALA A 98 6.67 3.12 9.01
C ALA A 98 6.51 4.58 8.55
N GLU A 99 7.60 5.35 8.54
CA GLU A 99 7.60 6.71 7.98
C GLU A 99 7.28 6.71 6.48
N GLY A 100 7.85 5.78 5.71
CA GLY A 100 7.54 5.63 4.28
C GLY A 100 6.05 5.33 4.03
N VAL A 101 5.42 4.50 4.87
CA VAL A 101 3.97 4.24 4.81
C VAL A 101 3.19 5.51 5.16
N ALA A 102 3.60 6.24 6.19
CA ALA A 102 2.98 7.51 6.58
C ALA A 102 3.06 8.56 5.46
N LEU A 103 4.21 8.68 4.79
CA LEU A 103 4.43 9.54 3.63
C LEU A 103 3.57 9.12 2.44
N ARG A 104 3.52 7.82 2.12
CA ARG A 104 2.67 7.30 1.05
C ARG A 104 1.19 7.54 1.31
N SER A 105 0.74 7.39 2.57
CA SER A 105 -0.61 7.75 2.98
C SER A 105 -0.87 9.24 2.78
N ALA A 106 0.09 10.11 3.13
CA ALA A 106 -0.02 11.55 2.89
C ALA A 106 -0.19 11.88 1.40
N ILE A 107 0.60 11.25 0.52
CA ILE A 107 0.49 11.41 -0.93
C ILE A 107 -0.92 11.05 -1.43
N LYS A 108 -1.48 9.93 -0.95
CA LYS A 108 -2.83 9.47 -1.34
C LYS A 108 -3.95 10.42 -0.94
N THR A 109 -3.75 11.25 0.09
CA THR A 109 -4.71 12.31 0.44
C THR A 109 -4.67 13.51 -0.50
N ARG A 110 -3.58 13.68 -1.26
CA ARG A 110 -3.37 14.80 -2.18
C ARG A 110 -3.67 14.45 -3.63
N THR A 111 -3.47 13.19 -4.01
CA THR A 111 -3.67 12.74 -5.39
C THR A 111 -3.92 11.23 -5.49
N ALA A 112 -4.62 10.82 -6.54
CA ALA A 112 -4.80 9.42 -6.93
C ALA A 112 -3.75 8.94 -7.94
N LEU A 113 -2.84 9.82 -8.38
CA LEU A 113 -1.79 9.46 -9.32
C LEU A 113 -0.80 8.46 -8.70
N PRO A 114 -0.23 7.53 -9.50
CA PRO A 114 0.76 6.58 -8.99
C PRO A 114 2.07 7.29 -8.64
N VAL A 115 2.87 6.69 -7.76
CA VAL A 115 4.26 7.10 -7.53
C VAL A 115 5.14 6.46 -8.60
N CYS A 116 5.71 7.27 -9.50
CA CYS A 116 6.61 6.79 -10.56
C CYS A 116 8.06 6.74 -10.11
N TYR A 117 8.46 7.63 -9.19
CA TYR A 117 9.86 7.82 -8.83
C TYR A 117 10.01 7.91 -7.32
N VAL A 118 11.05 7.25 -6.81
CA VAL A 118 11.58 7.48 -5.47
C VAL A 118 13.03 7.90 -5.64
N ILE A 119 13.31 9.17 -5.39
CA ILE A 119 14.60 9.80 -5.60
C ILE A 119 15.31 9.87 -4.25
N ASN A 120 16.32 9.03 -4.05
CA ASN A 120 17.15 9.07 -2.85
C ASN A 120 18.36 9.98 -3.08
N THR A 121 18.47 11.02 -2.28
CA THR A 121 19.53 12.04 -2.39
C THR A 121 20.90 11.47 -2.06
N HIS A 122 20.98 10.57 -1.07
CA HIS A 122 22.20 9.87 -0.68
C HIS A 122 21.88 8.60 0.13
N VAL A 123 22.89 7.95 0.71
CA VAL A 123 22.80 6.60 1.30
C VAL A 123 22.41 6.58 2.79
N HIS A 124 22.29 7.73 3.46
CA HIS A 124 22.02 7.71 4.89
C HIS A 124 20.63 7.14 5.20
N PRO A 125 20.49 6.44 6.35
CA PRO A 125 19.32 5.61 6.59
C PRO A 125 18.02 6.40 6.62
N ASP A 126 18.05 7.62 7.17
CA ASP A 126 16.98 8.60 7.26
C ASP A 126 16.39 9.04 5.89
N HIS A 127 17.05 8.68 4.78
CA HIS A 127 16.60 9.04 3.43
C HIS A 127 16.15 7.84 2.57
N VAL A 128 16.48 6.60 2.95
CA VAL A 128 16.36 5.42 2.06
C VAL A 128 15.60 4.24 2.65
N TYR A 129 15.39 4.19 3.97
CA TYR A 129 14.79 3.02 4.63
C TYR A 129 13.25 2.99 4.57
N GLY A 130 12.61 4.05 4.07
CA GLY A 130 11.21 4.04 3.70
C GLY A 130 10.92 3.50 2.29
N ASN A 131 11.93 3.16 1.48
CA ASN A 131 11.77 2.80 0.07
C ASN A 131 10.75 1.67 -0.15
N ALA A 132 10.76 0.65 0.70
CA ALA A 132 9.88 -0.51 0.60
C ALA A 132 8.38 -0.16 0.69
N ALA A 133 8.01 0.96 1.32
CA ALA A 133 6.62 1.41 1.41
C ALA A 133 6.00 1.73 0.05
N PHE A 134 6.83 2.00 -0.96
CA PHE A 134 6.42 2.35 -2.33
C PHE A 134 6.45 1.18 -3.30
N ALA A 135 6.89 -0.02 -2.87
CA ALA A 135 7.10 -1.17 -3.76
C ALA A 135 5.86 -1.57 -4.59
N ALA A 136 4.66 -1.39 -4.03
CA ALA A 136 3.40 -1.70 -4.71
C ALA A 136 3.17 -0.85 -5.97
N ASP A 137 3.69 0.37 -6.02
CA ASP A 137 3.57 1.26 -7.17
C ASP A 137 4.63 0.95 -8.25
N ARG A 138 5.61 0.08 -7.93
CA ARG A 138 6.77 -0.28 -8.77
C ARG A 138 7.51 0.94 -9.33
N PRO A 139 7.90 1.91 -8.48
CA PRO A 139 8.58 3.12 -8.93
C PRO A 139 9.98 2.82 -9.46
N HIS A 140 10.49 3.72 -10.29
CA HIS A 140 11.92 3.83 -10.54
C HIS A 140 12.61 4.42 -9.31
N VAL A 141 13.47 3.63 -8.67
CA VAL A 141 14.34 4.13 -7.61
C VAL A 141 15.54 4.82 -8.26
N VAL A 142 15.66 6.12 -8.03
CA VAL A 142 16.67 6.99 -8.64
C VAL A 142 17.63 7.47 -7.56
N GLY A 143 18.92 7.45 -7.88
CA GLY A 143 19.95 8.02 -7.03
C GLY A 143 21.28 8.01 -7.74
N HIS A 144 22.33 8.44 -7.05
CA HIS A 144 23.67 8.39 -7.62
C HIS A 144 24.05 6.95 -8.02
N ARG A 145 24.85 6.76 -9.08
CA ARG A 145 25.27 5.43 -9.58
C ARG A 145 25.88 4.50 -8.52
N ASN A 146 26.48 5.09 -7.48
CA ASN A 146 27.09 4.34 -6.37
C ASN A 146 26.09 4.00 -5.25
N LEU A 147 24.86 4.51 -5.25
CA LEU A 147 23.89 4.38 -4.16
C LEU A 147 23.70 2.92 -3.75
N ALA A 148 23.39 2.05 -4.71
CA ALA A 148 23.13 0.64 -4.44
C ALA A 148 24.37 -0.07 -3.84
N ALA A 149 25.57 0.24 -4.31
CA ALA A 149 26.80 -0.31 -3.75
C ALA A 149 27.05 0.22 -2.33
N SER A 150 26.81 1.51 -2.10
CA SER A 150 26.96 2.14 -0.78
C SER A 150 25.97 1.59 0.24
N MET A 151 24.72 1.32 -0.16
CA MET A 151 23.70 0.69 0.71
C MET A 151 24.13 -0.73 1.08
N ARG A 152 24.52 -1.56 0.09
CA ARG A 152 24.99 -2.93 0.35
C ARG A 152 26.19 -2.97 1.31
N ALA A 153 27.14 -2.05 1.14
CA ALA A 153 28.32 -1.98 1.99
C ALA A 153 28.02 -1.61 3.45
N ARG A 154 26.85 -0.99 3.73
CA ARG A 154 26.46 -0.48 5.06
C ARG A 154 25.27 -1.21 5.68
N GLN A 155 24.63 -2.09 4.92
CA GLN A 155 23.36 -2.72 5.29
C GLN A 155 23.37 -3.33 6.69
N ALA A 156 24.37 -4.15 7.02
CA ALA A 156 24.44 -4.80 8.33
C ALA A 156 24.51 -3.79 9.49
N TYR A 157 25.28 -2.71 9.30
CA TYR A 157 25.41 -1.66 10.31
C TYR A 157 24.10 -0.87 10.46
N TYR A 158 23.50 -0.45 9.34
CA TYR A 158 22.27 0.34 9.36
C TYR A 158 21.05 -0.44 9.84
N VAL A 159 20.87 -1.69 9.40
CA VAL A 159 19.81 -2.56 9.93
C VAL A 159 19.99 -2.75 11.44
N GLY A 160 21.19 -3.09 11.91
CA GLY A 160 21.43 -3.22 13.34
C GLY A 160 21.23 -1.91 14.12
N TYR A 161 21.56 -0.76 13.54
CA TYR A 161 21.26 0.55 14.12
C TYR A 161 19.74 0.75 14.25
N LEU A 162 18.98 0.55 13.18
CA LEU A 162 17.52 0.72 13.18
C LEU A 162 16.83 -0.28 14.11
N GLU A 163 17.30 -1.53 14.19
CA GLU A 163 16.74 -2.52 15.13
C GLU A 163 16.91 -2.06 16.59
N ARG A 164 18.08 -1.52 16.94
CA ARG A 164 18.35 -1.03 18.30
C ARG A 164 17.64 0.28 18.61
N THR A 165 17.41 1.12 17.60
CA THR A 165 16.89 2.47 17.77
C THR A 165 15.38 2.57 17.59
N LEU A 166 14.80 1.86 16.62
CA LEU A 166 13.38 1.91 16.28
C LEU A 166 12.63 0.61 16.65
N GLY A 167 13.35 -0.50 16.80
CA GLY A 167 12.79 -1.83 17.00
C GLY A 167 12.83 -2.69 15.73
N ALA A 168 12.78 -4.01 15.93
CA ALA A 168 12.96 -4.98 14.85
C ALA A 168 11.88 -4.92 13.76
N ALA A 169 10.64 -4.56 14.11
CA ALA A 169 9.54 -4.49 13.16
C ALA A 169 9.75 -3.42 12.08
N GLN A 170 10.39 -2.30 12.44
CA GLN A 170 10.67 -1.18 11.55
C GLN A 170 11.87 -1.49 10.64
N ALA A 171 12.89 -2.16 11.17
CA ALA A 171 14.10 -2.49 10.44
C ALA A 171 13.91 -3.65 9.42
N ALA A 172 13.09 -4.65 9.73
CA ALA A 172 12.90 -5.83 8.88
C ALA A 172 12.12 -5.57 7.58
N GLN A 173 11.43 -4.44 7.50
CA GLN A 173 10.55 -4.07 6.38
C GLN A 173 11.13 -2.96 5.50
N SER A 174 12.38 -2.57 5.77
CA SER A 174 13.07 -1.46 5.09
C SER A 174 13.96 -1.93 3.94
#